data_AF-A0A9P3MT79-F1
#
_entry.id   AF-A0A9P3MT79-F1
#
_cell.length_a   1.000
_cell.length_b   1.000
_cell.length_c   1.000
_cell.angle_alpha   90.00
_cell.angle_beta   90.00
_cell.angle_gamma   90.00
#
_symmetry.space_group_name_H-M   'P 1'
#
loop_
_entity.id
_entity.type
_entity.pdbx_description
1 polymer ?
#
loop_
_entity_poly.entity_id
_entity_poly.type
_entity_poly.pdbx_seq_one_letter_code
_entity_poly.pdbx_strand_id
1 'polypeptide(L)'
;MPAQQQELLSLLSANPLLVAHCGLHPITLPPLVEHNPDVAACDLTLLLASQPAFEYLEVLSQLPLTLHSLEVVSRVAKAVDLLPDFIHSYASHCMRCCEETEDKSMQNRLVRIVCIFLLSLIRDNIINVETLFIEMQAFCIEYSRVREAAALFRMLKSLE
;
A
#
# COMPACT_ATOMS: atom_id res chain seq x y z
N MET A 1 12.45 -17.65 -14.81
CA MET A 1 12.14 -16.91 -13.58
C MET A 1 10.67 -16.99 -13.13
N PRO A 2 9.61 -16.97 -13.98
CA PRO A 2 8.22 -16.94 -13.44
C PRO A 2 7.72 -18.28 -12.84
N ALA A 3 8.18 -19.44 -13.33
CA ALA A 3 7.65 -20.74 -12.89
C ALA A 3 7.97 -21.07 -11.42
N GLN A 4 9.20 -20.80 -10.97
CA GLN A 4 9.62 -21.06 -9.57
C GLN A 4 8.90 -20.14 -8.57
N GLN A 5 8.63 -18.89 -8.94
CA GLN A 5 7.90 -17.95 -8.09
C GLN A 5 6.43 -18.34 -7.98
N GLN A 6 5.81 -18.78 -9.07
CA GLN A 6 4.43 -19.30 -9.05
C GLN A 6 4.31 -20.58 -8.22
N GLU A 7 5.28 -21.49 -8.32
CA GLU A 7 5.34 -22.70 -7.51
C GLU A 7 5.48 -22.35 -6.02
N LEU A 8 6.36 -21.41 -5.66
CA LEU A 8 6.51 -20.93 -4.28
C LEU A 8 5.21 -20.32 -3.74
N LEU A 9 4.55 -19.45 -4.49
CA LEU A 9 3.26 -18.86 -4.08
C LEU A 9 2.16 -19.93 -3.89
N SER A 10 2.15 -20.97 -4.74
CA SER A 10 1.21 -22.08 -4.61
C SER A 10 1.48 -22.93 -3.36
N LEU A 11 2.75 -23.12 -2.98
CA LEU A 11 3.13 -23.87 -1.78
C LEU A 11 2.82 -23.10 -0.50
N LEU A 12 3.04 -21.78 -0.50
CA LEU A 12 2.73 -20.87 0.61
C LEU A 12 1.23 -20.81 0.87
N SER A 13 0.41 -20.66 -0.18
CA SER A 13 -1.05 -20.66 -0.05
C SER A 13 -1.61 -22.01 0.42
N ALA A 14 -0.99 -23.13 0.03
CA ALA A 14 -1.39 -24.46 0.46
C ALA A 14 -1.02 -24.80 1.92
N ASN A 15 -0.09 -24.06 2.54
CA ASN A 15 0.42 -24.36 3.87
C ASN A 15 0.59 -23.09 4.73
N PRO A 16 -0.48 -22.57 5.34
CA PRO A 16 -0.42 -21.36 6.19
C PRO A 16 0.57 -21.48 7.35
N LEU A 17 0.81 -22.69 7.85
CA LEU A 17 1.77 -22.98 8.93
C LEU A 17 3.23 -22.86 8.49
N LEU A 18 3.54 -22.90 7.19
CA LEU A 18 4.90 -22.67 6.69
C LEU A 18 5.29 -21.21 6.87
N VAL A 19 4.38 -20.23 6.73
CA VAL A 19 4.71 -18.81 6.94
C VAL A 19 5.16 -18.55 8.38
N ALA A 20 4.52 -19.20 9.36
CA ALA A 20 4.95 -19.17 10.77
C ALA A 20 6.35 -19.79 10.99
N HIS A 21 6.80 -20.67 10.08
CA HIS A 21 8.13 -21.31 10.10
C HIS A 21 9.13 -20.71 9.09
N CYS A 22 8.69 -19.85 8.17
CA CYS A 22 9.53 -19.22 7.14
C CYS A 22 10.42 -18.11 7.71
N GLY A 23 10.30 -17.79 9.01
CA GLY A 23 11.20 -16.84 9.67
C GLY A 23 11.09 -15.44 9.11
N LEU A 24 9.93 -15.07 8.54
CA LEU A 24 9.66 -13.67 8.20
C LEU A 24 9.78 -12.89 9.51
N HIS A 25 10.80 -12.05 9.60
CA HIS A 25 11.04 -11.19 10.74
C HIS A 25 10.90 -9.74 10.28
N PRO A 26 10.41 -8.79 11.10
CA PRO A 26 10.20 -7.40 10.67
C PRO A 26 11.43 -6.78 9.98
N ILE A 27 12.63 -7.10 10.46
CA ILE A 27 13.91 -6.63 9.89
C ILE A 27 14.18 -7.13 8.45
N THR A 28 13.61 -8.26 8.06
CA THR A 28 13.77 -8.85 6.72
C THR A 28 12.71 -8.40 5.73
N LEU A 29 11.67 -7.72 6.22
CA LEU A 29 10.56 -7.26 5.39
C LEU A 29 10.96 -6.18 4.36
N PRO A 30 11.74 -5.14 4.69
CA PRO A 30 12.11 -4.11 3.71
C PRO A 30 12.79 -4.67 2.44
N PRO A 31 13.85 -5.48 2.52
CA PRO A 31 14.46 -6.03 1.31
C PRO A 31 13.52 -7.02 0.59
N LEU A 32 12.64 -7.73 1.30
CA LEU A 32 11.66 -8.60 0.66
C LEU A 32 10.63 -7.81 -0.15
N VAL A 33 10.10 -6.71 0.41
CA VAL A 33 9.18 -5.82 -0.30
C VAL A 33 9.82 -5.25 -1.55
N GLU A 34 11.08 -4.80 -1.47
CA GLU A 34 11.76 -4.17 -2.60
C GLU A 34 12.09 -5.15 -3.74
N HIS A 35 12.42 -6.41 -3.44
CA HIS A 35 12.87 -7.37 -4.45
C HIS A 35 11.79 -8.38 -4.86
N ASN A 36 10.82 -8.68 -3.99
CA ASN A 36 9.81 -9.71 -4.18
C ASN A 36 8.45 -9.28 -3.58
N PRO A 37 7.81 -8.21 -4.10
CA PRO A 37 6.57 -7.65 -3.54
C PRO A 37 5.40 -8.66 -3.53
N ASP A 38 5.30 -9.54 -4.53
CA ASP A 38 4.27 -10.59 -4.55
C ASP A 38 4.39 -11.57 -3.37
N VAL A 39 5.63 -11.97 -3.06
CA VAL A 39 5.91 -12.89 -1.95
C VAL A 39 5.69 -12.16 -0.63
N ALA A 40 6.19 -10.93 -0.50
CA ALA A 40 5.97 -10.09 0.67
C ALA A 40 4.47 -9.92 0.98
N ALA A 41 3.65 -9.62 -0.04
CA ALA A 41 2.21 -9.46 0.12
C ALA A 41 1.52 -10.77 0.53
N CYS A 42 1.92 -11.90 -0.08
CA CYS A 42 1.39 -13.23 0.26
C CYS A 42 1.71 -13.60 1.72
N ASP A 43 2.97 -13.45 2.12
CA ASP A 43 3.43 -13.81 3.47
C ASP A 43 2.79 -12.91 4.53
N LEU A 44 2.74 -11.60 4.30
CA LEU A 44 2.08 -10.67 5.21
C LEU A 44 0.58 -10.93 5.33
N THR A 45 -0.10 -11.26 4.22
CA THR A 45 -1.52 -11.61 4.24
C THR A 45 -1.76 -12.83 5.12
N LEU A 46 -0.98 -13.90 4.93
CA LEU A 46 -1.10 -15.12 5.71
C LEU A 46 -0.78 -14.88 7.19
N LEU A 47 0.26 -14.10 7.47
CA LEU A 47 0.65 -13.74 8.84
C LEU A 47 -0.46 -12.95 9.54
N LEU A 48 -0.93 -11.87 8.93
CA LEU A 48 -1.93 -10.96 9.51
C LEU A 48 -3.32 -11.61 9.63
N ALA A 49 -3.65 -12.58 8.77
CA ALA A 49 -4.86 -13.37 8.88
C ALA A 49 -4.81 -14.35 10.07
N SER A 50 -3.61 -14.79 10.48
CA SER A 50 -3.43 -15.76 11.56
C SER A 50 -3.28 -15.11 12.94
N GLN A 51 -2.70 -13.92 13.03
CA GLN A 51 -2.49 -13.19 14.27
C GLN A 51 -2.28 -11.68 14.02
N PRO A 52 -2.65 -10.82 14.98
CA PRO A 52 -2.29 -9.40 14.89
C PRO A 52 -0.76 -9.24 14.95
N ALA A 53 -0.19 -8.62 13.91
CA ALA A 53 1.26 -8.48 13.75
C ALA A 53 1.64 -6.99 13.54
N PHE A 54 1.38 -6.16 14.56
CA PHE A 54 1.55 -4.71 14.51
C PHE A 54 2.97 -4.25 14.13
N GLU A 55 4.00 -5.00 14.55
CA GLU A 55 5.40 -4.70 14.22
C GLU A 55 5.68 -4.72 12.71
N TYR A 56 4.95 -5.53 11.92
CA TYR A 56 5.09 -5.56 10.47
C TYR A 56 4.41 -4.36 9.82
N LEU A 57 3.25 -3.95 10.36
CA LEU A 57 2.55 -2.74 9.92
C LEU A 57 3.38 -1.49 10.21
N GLU A 58 4.05 -1.45 11.36
CA GLU A 58 5.00 -0.39 11.71
C GLU A 58 6.16 -0.34 10.69
N VAL A 59 6.78 -1.48 10.38
CA VAL A 59 7.83 -1.52 9.35
C VAL A 59 7.31 -1.06 7.98
N LEU A 60 6.13 -1.52 7.54
CA LEU A 60 5.51 -1.07 6.29
C LEU A 60 5.29 0.45 6.26
N SER A 61 4.91 1.04 7.39
CA SER A 61 4.71 2.49 7.52
C SER A 61 5.99 3.30 7.40
N GLN A 62 7.15 2.68 7.64
CA GLN A 62 8.47 3.33 7.58
C GLN A 62 9.19 3.09 6.25
N LEU A 63 8.65 2.25 5.37
CA LEU A 63 9.25 1.98 4.06
C LEU A 63 9.19 3.22 3.15
N PRO A 64 10.21 3.43 2.31
CA PRO A 64 10.13 4.41 1.24
C PRO A 64 8.90 4.14 0.36
N LEU A 65 8.22 5.21 -0.05
CA LEU A 65 7.08 5.11 -0.95
C LEU A 65 7.57 4.78 -2.36
N THR A 66 7.37 3.53 -2.74
CA THR A 66 7.74 2.96 -4.03
C THR A 66 6.54 2.23 -4.61
N LEU A 67 6.62 1.84 -5.89
CA LEU A 67 5.58 0.99 -6.48
C LEU A 67 5.41 -0.31 -5.68
N HIS A 68 6.51 -0.92 -5.25
CA HIS A 68 6.51 -2.19 -4.52
C HIS A 68 5.91 -2.08 -3.13
N SER A 69 6.26 -1.05 -2.35
CA SER A 69 5.69 -0.87 -1.01
C SER A 69 4.20 -0.55 -1.06
N LEU A 70 3.76 0.33 -1.98
CA LEU A 70 2.35 0.66 -2.16
C LEU A 70 1.53 -0.53 -2.69
N GLU A 71 2.10 -1.35 -3.57
CA GLU A 71 1.46 -2.57 -4.06
C GLU A 71 1.25 -3.58 -2.93
N VAL A 72 2.28 -3.81 -2.09
CA VAL A 72 2.18 -4.71 -0.93
C VAL A 72 1.06 -4.25 0.00
N VAL A 73 1.03 -2.97 0.38
CA VAL A 73 -0.02 -2.43 1.26
C VAL A 73 -1.41 -2.57 0.61
N SER A 74 -1.55 -2.24 -0.67
CA SER A 74 -2.82 -2.38 -1.41
C SER A 74 -3.31 -3.84 -1.44
N ARG A 75 -2.41 -4.81 -1.66
CA ARG A 75 -2.76 -6.23 -1.70
C ARG A 75 -3.13 -6.78 -0.34
N VAL A 76 -2.35 -6.45 0.69
CA VAL A 76 -2.64 -6.89 2.07
C VAL A 76 -3.97 -6.31 2.53
N ALA A 77 -4.24 -5.02 2.25
CA ALA A 77 -5.49 -4.37 2.64
C ALA A 77 -6.74 -4.94 1.92
N LYS A 78 -6.58 -5.57 0.75
CA LYS A 78 -7.67 -6.29 0.06
C LYS A 78 -7.91 -7.68 0.60
N ALA A 79 -6.87 -8.30 1.14
CA ALA A 79 -6.90 -9.71 1.53
C ALA A 79 -7.19 -9.90 3.02
N VAL A 80 -6.89 -8.89 3.84
CA VAL A 80 -7.10 -8.89 5.29
C VAL A 80 -7.78 -7.57 5.67
N ASP A 81 -8.76 -7.65 6.58
CA ASP A 81 -9.39 -6.48 7.19
C ASP A 81 -8.39 -5.75 8.09
N LEU A 82 -7.57 -4.89 7.48
CA LEU A 82 -6.66 -4.01 8.21
C LEU A 82 -7.46 -2.96 9.00
N LEU A 83 -6.88 -2.53 10.12
CA LEU A 83 -7.51 -1.50 10.96
C LEU A 83 -7.73 -0.20 10.15
N PRO A 84 -8.94 0.38 10.15
CA PRO A 84 -9.22 1.62 9.43
C PRO A 84 -8.24 2.76 9.76
N ASP A 85 -7.85 2.88 11.03
CA ASP A 85 -6.90 3.89 11.50
C ASP A 85 -5.51 3.74 10.87
N PHE A 86 -5.08 2.50 10.62
CA PHE A 86 -3.80 2.25 9.94
C PHE A 86 -3.87 2.69 8.48
N ILE A 87 -4.92 2.30 7.75
CA ILE A 87 -5.10 2.68 6.34
C ILE A 87 -5.19 4.20 6.20
N HIS A 88 -5.97 4.84 7.08
CA HIS A 88 -6.10 6.29 7.12
C HIS A 88 -4.75 6.97 7.35
N SER A 89 -4.03 6.55 8.40
CA SER A 89 -2.73 7.14 8.75
C SER A 89 -1.71 6.94 7.64
N TYR A 90 -1.70 5.78 7.00
CA TYR A 90 -0.81 5.46 5.89
C TYR A 90 -1.13 6.31 4.65
N ALA A 91 -2.41 6.51 4.32
CA ALA A 91 -2.84 7.37 3.22
C ALA A 91 -2.44 8.84 3.44
N SER A 92 -2.69 9.40 4.62
CA SER A 92 -2.26 10.76 4.97
C SER A 92 -0.73 10.89 4.96
N HIS A 93 0.00 9.89 5.45
CA HIS A 93 1.46 9.86 5.36
C HIS A 93 1.94 9.91 3.90
N CYS A 94 1.33 9.13 3.01
CA CYS A 94 1.67 9.12 1.59
C CYS A 94 1.52 10.50 0.92
N MET A 95 0.43 11.21 1.22
CA MET A 95 0.20 12.56 0.70
C MET A 95 1.23 13.55 1.25
N ARG A 96 1.52 13.49 2.55
CA ARG A 96 2.54 14.34 3.20
C ARG A 96 3.94 14.13 2.62
N CYS A 97 4.35 12.89 2.38
CA CYS A 97 5.65 12.61 1.74
C CYS A 97 5.78 13.25 0.35
N CYS A 98 4.68 13.37 -0.41
CA CYS A 98 4.70 14.11 -1.67
C CYS A 98 4.98 15.60 -1.45
N GLU A 99 4.35 16.21 -0.44
CA GLU A 99 4.53 17.63 -0.09
C GLU A 99 5.95 17.94 0.39
N GLU A 100 6.55 17.01 1.14
CA GLU A 100 7.92 17.14 1.67
C GLU A 100 9.01 16.84 0.62
N THR A 101 8.67 16.28 -0.54
CA THR A 101 9.64 15.95 -1.59
C THR A 101 10.05 17.21 -2.37
N GLU A 102 11.29 17.66 -2.19
CA GLU A 102 11.82 18.88 -2.84
C GLU A 102 12.07 18.73 -4.35
N ASP A 103 12.55 17.56 -4.80
CA ASP A 103 12.83 17.33 -6.22
C ASP A 103 11.51 17.19 -7.00
N LYS A 104 11.22 18.17 -7.85
CA LYS A 104 9.97 18.22 -8.63
C LYS A 104 9.76 17.00 -9.54
N SER A 105 10.83 16.41 -10.07
CA SER A 105 10.71 15.24 -10.94
C SER A 105 10.33 14.01 -10.12
N MET A 106 10.98 13.80 -8.99
CA MET A 106 10.65 12.75 -8.03
C MET A 106 9.26 12.94 -7.43
N GLN A 107 8.90 14.17 -7.04
CA GLN A 107 7.59 14.52 -6.52
C GLN A 107 6.49 14.16 -7.53
N ASN A 108 6.62 14.52 -8.82
CA ASN A 108 5.63 14.13 -9.83
C ASN A 108 5.49 12.61 -9.98
N ARG A 109 6.59 11.86 -9.86
CA ARG A 109 6.55 10.39 -9.86
C ARG A 109 5.85 9.85 -8.62
N LEU A 110 6.12 10.44 -7.46
CA LEU A 110 5.55 10.03 -6.18
C LEU A 110 4.05 10.32 -6.13
N VAL A 111 3.63 11.53 -6.50
CA VAL A 111 2.21 11.90 -6.63
C VAL A 111 1.48 10.93 -7.56
N ARG A 112 2.10 10.56 -8.68
CA ARG A 112 1.51 9.60 -9.63
C ARG A 112 1.22 8.25 -8.97
N ILE A 113 2.20 7.64 -8.29
CA ILE A 113 2.01 6.33 -7.65
C ILE A 113 1.06 6.41 -6.45
N VAL A 114 1.12 7.49 -5.67
CA VAL A 114 0.20 7.73 -4.54
C VAL A 114 -1.24 7.90 -5.03
N CYS A 115 -1.48 8.65 -6.11
CA CYS A 115 -2.82 8.78 -6.68
C CYS A 115 -3.39 7.43 -7.15
N ILE A 116 -2.57 6.59 -7.78
CA ILE A 116 -2.98 5.24 -8.21
C ILE A 116 -3.32 4.37 -7.00
N PHE A 117 -2.49 4.44 -5.96
CA PHE A 117 -2.73 3.73 -4.69
C PHE A 117 -4.04 4.16 -4.04
N LEU A 118 -4.25 5.47 -3.84
CA LEU A 118 -5.49 6.01 -3.26
C LEU A 118 -6.73 5.63 -4.09
N LEU A 119 -6.65 5.72 -5.42
CA LEU A 119 -7.70 5.24 -6.32
C LEU A 119 -8.01 3.76 -6.12
N SER A 120 -7.00 2.92 -5.87
CA SER A 120 -7.21 1.49 -5.60
C SER A 120 -7.98 1.28 -4.30
N LEU A 121 -7.61 1.98 -3.23
CA LEU A 121 -8.28 1.87 -1.93
C LEU A 121 -9.75 2.31 -2.01
N ILE A 122 -10.03 3.39 -2.75
CA ILE A 122 -11.41 3.88 -2.95
C ILE A 122 -12.23 2.87 -3.74
N ARG A 123 -11.70 2.38 -4.87
CA ARG A 123 -12.43 1.45 -5.76
C ARG A 123 -12.79 0.14 -5.09
N ASP A 124 -11.90 -0.34 -4.23
CA ASP A 124 -12.07 -1.59 -3.51
C ASP A 124 -12.81 -1.40 -2.17
N ASN A 125 -13.30 -0.19 -1.87
CA ASN A 125 -13.99 0.18 -0.62
C ASN A 125 -13.19 -0.14 0.66
N ILE A 126 -11.87 -0.03 0.60
CA ILE A 126 -10.95 -0.31 1.73
C ILE A 126 -10.85 0.90 2.66
N ILE A 127 -10.94 2.10 2.10
CA ILE A 127 -10.77 3.36 2.84
C ILE A 127 -12.10 4.08 3.00
N ASN A 128 -12.37 4.61 4.20
CA ASN A 128 -13.49 5.53 4.39
C ASN A 128 -13.11 6.89 3.81
N VAL A 129 -13.75 7.27 2.70
CA VAL A 129 -13.45 8.51 1.98
C VAL A 129 -13.95 9.73 2.74
N GLU A 130 -15.00 9.62 3.58
CA GLU A 130 -15.58 10.76 4.29
C GLU A 130 -14.58 11.43 5.24
N THR A 131 -13.74 10.64 5.90
CA THR A 131 -12.75 11.15 6.86
C THR A 131 -11.57 11.85 6.20
N LEU A 132 -11.25 11.47 4.96
CA LEU A 132 -10.11 11.97 4.19
C LEU A 132 -10.50 12.91 3.06
N PHE A 133 -11.80 13.16 2.86
CA PHE A 133 -12.32 13.83 1.67
C PHE A 133 -11.63 15.17 1.43
N ILE A 134 -11.56 16.00 2.47
CA ILE A 134 -10.97 17.35 2.39
C ILE A 134 -9.46 17.26 2.11
N GLU A 135 -8.74 16.36 2.78
CA GLU A 135 -7.29 16.17 2.60
C GLU A 135 -6.97 15.70 1.18
N MET A 136 -7.67 14.67 0.69
CA MET A 136 -7.50 14.14 -0.66
C MET A 136 -7.89 15.16 -1.73
N GLN A 137 -8.94 15.96 -1.49
CA GLN A 137 -9.36 17.01 -2.41
C GLN A 137 -8.31 18.12 -2.51
N ALA A 138 -7.78 18.58 -1.38
CA ALA A 138 -6.71 19.58 -1.33
C ALA A 138 -5.46 19.07 -2.05
N PHE A 139 -5.05 17.83 -1.77
CA PHE A 139 -3.95 17.16 -2.45
C PHE A 139 -4.14 17.12 -3.97
N CYS A 140 -5.32 16.73 -4.44
CA CYS A 140 -5.61 16.66 -5.87
C CYS A 140 -5.58 18.04 -6.56
N ILE A 141 -6.01 19.10 -5.87
CA ILE A 141 -5.99 20.47 -6.40
C ILE A 141 -4.56 20.96 -6.54
N GLU A 142 -3.74 20.77 -5.49
CA GLU A 142 -2.33 21.16 -5.46
C GLU A 142 -1.57 20.50 -6.62
N TYR A 143 -1.78 19.20 -6.83
CA TYR A 143 -1.11 18.45 -7.89
C TYR A 143 -1.93 18.26 -9.17
N SER A 144 -2.86 19.17 -9.46
CA SER A 144 -3.79 19.09 -10.60
C SER A 144 -3.14 18.95 -11.99
N ARG A 145 -1.85 19.29 -12.12
CA ARG A 145 -1.05 19.06 -13.35
C ARG A 145 -0.74 17.58 -13.61
N VAL A 146 -0.75 16.75 -12.57
CA VAL A 146 -0.56 15.31 -12.67
C VAL A 146 -1.87 14.66 -13.10
N ARG A 147 -1.83 13.87 -14.18
CA ARG A 147 -3.03 13.24 -14.77
C ARG A 147 -3.77 12.37 -13.75
N GLU A 148 -3.03 11.63 -12.94
CA GLU A 148 -3.58 10.73 -11.93
C GLU A 148 -4.27 11.48 -10.78
N ALA A 149 -3.77 12.67 -10.39
CA ALA A 149 -4.44 13.54 -9.42
C ALA A 149 -5.79 14.05 -9.97
N ALA A 150 -5.83 14.46 -11.25
CA ALA A 150 -7.08 14.83 -11.91
C ALA A 150 -8.07 13.65 -12.06
N ALA A 151 -7.57 12.40 -12.13
CA ALA A 151 -8.42 11.20 -12.11
C ALA A 151 -8.97 10.92 -10.71
N LEU A 152 -8.13 11.04 -9.67
CA LEU A 152 -8.54 10.90 -8.27
C LEU A 152 -9.59 11.95 -7.88
N PHE A 153 -9.38 13.22 -8.24
CA PHE A 153 -10.35 14.29 -7.99
C PHE A 153 -11.73 13.99 -8.58
N ARG A 154 -11.77 13.51 -9.82
CA ARG A 154 -13.04 13.14 -10.49
C ARG A 154 -13.73 11.95 -9.80
N MET A 155 -12.95 10.99 -9.31
CA MET A 155 -13.49 9.88 -8.51
C MET A 155 -14.11 10.41 -7.21
N LEU A 156 -13.42 11.28 -6.48
CA LEU A 156 -13.94 11.89 -5.25
C LEU A 156 -15.23 12.66 -5.52
N LYS A 157 -15.29 13.45 -6.59
CA LYS A 157 -16.51 14.17 -7.00
C LYS A 157 -17.69 13.28 -7.36
N SER A 158 -17.46 12.04 -7.76
CA SER A 158 -18.55 11.09 -8.02
C SER A 158 -19.11 10.44 -6.75
N LEU A 159 -18.44 10.65 -5.61
CA LEU A 159 -18.84 10.15 -4.29
C LEU A 159 -19.47 11.25 -3.41
N GLU A 160 -19.45 12.52 -3.85
CA GLU A 160 -20.24 13.62 -3.28
C GLU A 160 -21.73 13.45 -3.60
#